data_AF-A0A0B8P9J9-F1
#
_entry.id   AF-A0A0B8P9J9-F1
#
_cell.length_a   1.000
_cell.length_b   1.000
_cell.length_c   1.000
_cell.angle_alpha   90.00
_cell.angle_beta   90.00
_cell.angle_gamma   90.00
#
_symmetry.space_group_name_H-M   'P 1'
#
loop_
_entity.id
_entity.type
_entity.pdbx_description
1 polymer ?
#
loop_
_entity_poly.entity_id
_entity_poly.type
_entity_poly.pdbx_seq_one_letter_code
_entity_poly.pdbx_strand_id
1 'polypeptide(L)'
;MLFWASYRHSAFDSWPILALILNHSTLAMQISSTDKTDILFMYTGAHLFTQVSGIIFFAYALLMHFKHPTRPAFSLLFGVSVPLLFAITYVLTPTEISEPLYPLWAVELALFGAIAVMITKRYQQPHIQVSGWLLANANLSLIFTMLLEAGTLTLALTAQLVSLAYWSRRFKFSAPNWLIQAVLVVILARLTTAPWLSPYESETILGIHWTLVIYRLALGLYC
;
A
#
# COMPACT_ATOMS: atom_id res chain seq x y z
N MET A 1 -24.12 7.68 -6.43
CA MET A 1 -24.31 8.05 -7.85
C MET A 1 -23.07 7.77 -8.69
N LEU A 2 -21.86 8.15 -8.24
CA LEU A 2 -20.64 8.00 -9.05
C LEU A 2 -20.33 6.54 -9.46
N PHE A 3 -20.44 5.58 -8.54
CA PHE A 3 -20.17 4.15 -8.81
C PHE A 3 -21.17 3.49 -9.79
N TRP A 4 -22.40 3.99 -9.85
CA TRP A 4 -23.46 3.42 -10.71
C TRP A 4 -23.28 3.82 -12.18
N ALA A 5 -22.78 5.02 -12.45
CA ALA A 5 -22.61 5.50 -13.82
C ALA A 5 -21.51 4.72 -14.56
N SER A 6 -20.38 4.42 -13.91
CA SER A 6 -19.28 3.62 -14.48
C SER A 6 -19.67 2.17 -14.76
N TYR A 7 -20.61 1.63 -13.97
CA TYR A 7 -21.17 0.30 -14.21
C TYR A 7 -21.91 0.25 -15.55
N ARG A 8 -22.64 1.32 -15.92
CA ARG A 8 -23.48 1.34 -17.14
C ARG A 8 -22.74 1.81 -18.39
N HIS A 9 -21.83 2.77 -18.27
CA HIS A 9 -21.14 3.37 -19.42
C HIS A 9 -19.64 3.53 -19.18
N SER A 10 -18.83 3.10 -20.15
CA SER A 10 -17.36 3.17 -20.08
C SER A 10 -16.81 4.60 -20.06
N ALA A 11 -17.57 5.58 -20.57
CA ALA A 11 -17.21 7.01 -20.47
C ALA A 11 -17.02 7.49 -19.02
N PHE A 12 -17.60 6.79 -18.04
CA PHE A 12 -17.48 7.12 -16.62
C PHE A 12 -16.49 6.23 -15.88
N ASP A 13 -15.64 5.47 -16.57
CA ASP A 13 -14.66 4.57 -15.92
C ASP A 13 -13.68 5.31 -14.98
N SER A 14 -13.49 6.63 -15.15
CA SER A 14 -12.66 7.49 -14.28
C SER A 14 -13.37 7.99 -13.02
N TRP A 15 -14.70 7.94 -12.95
CA TRP A 15 -15.47 8.45 -11.80
C TRP A 15 -15.14 7.81 -10.45
N PRO A 16 -14.82 6.51 -10.34
CA PRO A 16 -14.39 5.92 -9.08
C PRO A 16 -13.07 6.50 -8.57
N ILE A 17 -12.17 6.92 -9.48
CA ILE A 17 -10.92 7.59 -9.11
C ILE A 17 -11.21 9.00 -8.60
N LEU A 18 -12.13 9.73 -9.24
CA LEU A 18 -12.59 11.03 -8.73
C LEU A 18 -13.25 10.90 -7.35
N ALA A 19 -14.07 9.86 -7.16
CA ALA A 19 -14.67 9.55 -5.87
C ALA A 19 -13.59 9.28 -4.80
N LEU A 20 -12.53 8.56 -5.17
CA LEU A 20 -11.39 8.33 -4.28
C LEU A 20 -10.68 9.64 -3.91
N ILE A 21 -10.44 10.55 -4.85
CA ILE A 21 -9.82 11.85 -4.58
C ILE A 21 -10.68 12.69 -3.60
N LEU A 22 -11.98 12.75 -3.84
CA LEU A 22 -12.92 13.44 -2.95
C LEU A 22 -12.98 12.79 -1.56
N ASN A 23 -12.87 11.46 -1.49
CA ASN A 23 -12.83 10.74 -0.23
C ASN A 23 -11.59 11.11 0.60
N HIS A 24 -10.43 11.30 -0.04
CA HIS A 24 -9.23 11.80 0.65
C HIS A 24 -9.38 13.24 1.14
N SER A 25 -10.04 14.12 0.39
CA SER A 25 -10.29 15.48 0.88
C SER A 25 -11.21 15.49 2.10
N THR A 26 -12.24 14.63 2.13
CA THR A 26 -13.10 14.51 3.30
C THR A 26 -12.38 13.92 4.51
N LEU A 27 -11.51 12.94 4.28
CA LEU A 27 -10.68 12.33 5.32
C LEU A 27 -9.76 13.39 5.96
N ALA A 28 -9.11 14.23 5.17
CA ALA A 28 -8.26 15.29 5.66
C ALA A 28 -9.00 16.30 6.56
N MET A 29 -10.30 16.54 6.30
CA MET A 29 -11.13 17.42 7.13
C MET A 29 -11.56 16.77 8.46
N GLN A 30 -11.72 15.45 8.49
CA GLN A 30 -12.22 14.72 9.66
C GLN A 30 -11.16 14.39 10.71
N ILE A 31 -9.88 14.29 10.32
CA ILE A 31 -8.79 13.93 11.24
C ILE A 31 -8.66 14.94 12.39
N SER A 32 -8.96 16.21 12.14
CA SER A 32 -8.91 17.29 13.13
C SER A 32 -9.94 17.19 14.27
N SER A 33 -10.97 16.34 14.16
CA SER A 33 -12.09 16.27 15.11
C SER A 33 -12.11 15.01 15.98
N THR A 34 -11.01 14.25 16.04
CA THR A 34 -10.98 12.96 16.76
C THR A 34 -10.86 13.17 18.27
N ASP A 35 -11.90 12.76 19.03
CA ASP A 35 -11.88 12.78 20.50
C ASP A 35 -11.00 11.65 21.03
N LYS A 36 -10.06 12.01 21.91
CA LYS A 36 -8.94 11.16 22.36
C LYS A 36 -9.28 10.31 23.59
N THR A 37 -10.47 10.49 24.15
CA THR A 37 -10.84 9.92 25.47
C THR A 37 -11.66 8.63 25.38
N ASP A 38 -12.13 8.26 24.19
CA ASP A 38 -12.99 7.09 23.99
C ASP A 38 -12.16 5.83 23.67
N ILE A 39 -12.46 4.71 24.34
CA ILE A 39 -11.84 3.39 24.08
C ILE A 39 -12.16 2.92 22.65
N LEU A 40 -13.28 3.37 22.08
CA LEU A 40 -13.71 3.04 20.73
C LEU A 40 -13.12 3.95 19.65
N PHE A 41 -12.14 4.81 19.97
CA PHE A 41 -11.57 5.75 19.00
C PHE A 41 -11.05 5.08 17.71
N MET A 42 -10.64 3.81 17.79
CA MET A 42 -10.20 3.01 16.65
C MET A 42 -11.29 2.82 15.57
N TYR A 43 -12.56 2.93 15.98
CA TYR A 43 -13.75 2.74 15.15
C TYR A 43 -14.63 4.00 15.11
N THR A 44 -14.05 5.18 15.31
CA THR A 44 -14.78 6.45 15.17
C THR A 44 -14.06 7.42 14.23
N GLY A 45 -14.80 8.46 13.83
CA GLY A 45 -14.27 9.58 13.04
C GLY A 45 -13.54 9.15 11.77
N ALA A 46 -12.33 9.68 11.60
CA ALA A 46 -11.50 9.46 10.42
C ALA A 46 -11.06 7.99 10.26
N HIS A 47 -10.82 7.26 11.35
CA HIS A 47 -10.33 5.88 11.30
C HIS A 47 -11.39 4.92 10.76
N LEU A 48 -12.62 5.01 11.29
CA LEU A 48 -13.75 4.25 10.75
C LEU A 48 -14.03 4.61 9.30
N PHE A 49 -13.95 5.91 8.97
CA PHE A 49 -14.16 6.38 7.62
C PHE A 49 -13.14 5.76 6.65
N THR A 50 -11.87 5.64 7.04
CA THR A 50 -10.82 4.93 6.27
C THR A 50 -11.15 3.47 6.06
N GLN A 51 -11.53 2.74 7.12
CA GLN A 51 -11.86 1.31 7.06
C GLN A 51 -13.03 1.05 6.12
N VAL A 52 -14.14 1.76 6.32
CA VAL A 52 -15.37 1.62 5.53
C VAL A 52 -15.12 2.01 4.08
N SER A 53 -14.42 3.13 3.84
CA SER A 53 -14.07 3.55 2.47
C SER A 53 -13.17 2.53 1.79
N GLY A 54 -12.18 1.98 2.50
CA GLY A 54 -11.31 0.92 2.00
C GLY A 54 -12.09 -0.30 1.54
N ILE A 55 -13.03 -0.78 2.36
CA ILE A 55 -13.92 -1.91 2.01
C ILE A 55 -14.76 -1.58 0.77
N ILE A 56 -15.37 -0.39 0.72
CA ILE A 56 -16.23 0.03 -0.41
C ILE A 56 -15.45 0.05 -1.72
N PHE A 57 -14.29 0.73 -1.76
CA PHE A 57 -13.49 0.83 -2.97
C PHE A 57 -12.91 -0.52 -3.40
N PHE A 58 -12.44 -1.33 -2.44
CA PHE A 58 -11.92 -2.66 -2.71
C PHE A 58 -12.99 -3.59 -3.27
N ALA A 59 -14.14 -3.68 -2.61
CA ALA A 59 -15.26 -4.51 -3.05
C ALA A 59 -15.81 -4.06 -4.41
N TYR A 60 -15.89 -2.75 -4.64
CA TYR A 60 -16.32 -2.19 -5.92
C TYR A 60 -15.36 -2.57 -7.05
N ALA A 61 -14.05 -2.40 -6.84
CA ALA A 61 -13.04 -2.75 -7.83
C ALA A 61 -13.07 -4.26 -8.16
N LEU A 62 -13.25 -5.11 -7.14
CA LEU A 62 -13.43 -6.55 -7.33
C LEU A 62 -14.68 -6.89 -8.14
N LEU A 63 -15.82 -6.30 -7.79
CA LEU A 63 -17.07 -6.48 -8.55
C LEU A 63 -16.88 -6.12 -10.02
N MET A 64 -16.15 -5.05 -10.30
CA MET A 64 -15.86 -4.62 -11.66
C MET A 64 -14.87 -5.53 -12.39
N HIS A 65 -13.91 -6.15 -11.71
CA HIS A 65 -13.09 -7.22 -12.31
C HIS A 65 -13.91 -8.47 -12.63
N PHE A 66 -14.90 -8.82 -11.80
CA PHE A 66 -15.80 -9.94 -12.07
C PHE A 66 -16.73 -9.67 -13.26
N LYS A 67 -17.25 -8.44 -13.40
CA LYS A 67 -18.21 -8.07 -14.45
C LYS A 67 -17.56 -7.62 -15.75
N HIS A 68 -16.45 -6.89 -15.65
CA HIS A 68 -15.78 -6.22 -16.77
C HIS A 68 -14.25 -6.36 -16.69
N PRO A 69 -13.71 -7.60 -16.78
CA PRO A 69 -12.28 -7.85 -16.61
C PRO A 69 -11.38 -7.15 -17.64
N THR A 70 -11.93 -6.71 -18.78
CA THR A 70 -11.19 -6.02 -19.83
C THR A 70 -10.95 -4.54 -19.55
N ARG A 71 -11.59 -3.94 -18.54
CA ARG A 71 -11.48 -2.50 -18.26
C ARG A 71 -10.35 -2.20 -17.27
N PRO A 72 -9.26 -1.51 -17.68
CA PRO A 72 -8.07 -1.32 -16.84
C PRO A 72 -8.25 -0.27 -15.73
N ALA A 73 -9.19 0.67 -15.87
CA ALA A 73 -9.42 1.73 -14.88
C ALA A 73 -9.70 1.16 -13.47
N PHE A 74 -10.45 0.06 -13.38
CA PHE A 74 -10.75 -0.60 -12.11
C PHE A 74 -9.57 -1.35 -11.53
N SER A 75 -8.59 -1.75 -12.35
CA SER A 75 -7.32 -2.29 -11.85
C SER A 75 -6.48 -1.21 -11.18
N LEU A 76 -6.45 0.00 -11.73
CA LEU A 76 -5.79 1.11 -11.05
C LEU A 76 -6.44 1.38 -9.68
N LEU A 77 -7.77 1.50 -9.65
CA LEU A 77 -8.52 1.68 -8.40
C LEU A 77 -8.23 0.57 -7.38
N PHE A 78 -8.22 -0.69 -7.83
CA PHE A 78 -7.90 -1.84 -7.00
C PHE A 78 -6.50 -1.74 -6.40
N GLY A 79 -5.51 -1.41 -7.22
CA GLY A 79 -4.11 -1.34 -6.81
C GLY A 79 -3.81 -0.26 -5.78
N VAL A 80 -4.52 0.88 -5.84
CA VAL A 80 -4.12 2.10 -5.11
C VAL A 80 -5.08 2.52 -4.00
N SER A 81 -6.36 2.14 -4.05
CA SER A 81 -7.38 2.70 -3.15
C SER A 81 -7.09 2.44 -1.66
N VAL A 82 -6.97 1.17 -1.28
CA VAL A 82 -6.69 0.76 0.11
C VAL A 82 -5.36 1.33 0.63
N PRO A 83 -4.20 1.15 -0.04
CA PRO A 83 -2.94 1.62 0.50
C PRO A 83 -2.89 3.15 0.61
N LEU A 84 -3.48 3.90 -0.34
CA LEU A 84 -3.53 5.36 -0.24
C LEU A 84 -4.39 5.84 0.92
N LEU A 85 -5.58 5.24 1.12
CA LEU A 85 -6.47 5.61 2.21
C LEU A 85 -5.77 5.43 3.56
N PHE A 86 -5.19 4.25 3.80
CA PHE A 86 -4.49 3.97 5.05
C PHE A 86 -3.21 4.79 5.20
N ALA A 87 -2.44 5.00 4.12
CA ALA A 87 -1.22 5.80 4.18
C ALA A 87 -1.51 7.27 4.49
N ILE A 88 -2.57 7.86 3.92
CA ILE A 88 -2.94 9.24 4.19
C ILE A 88 -3.45 9.38 5.62
N THR A 89 -4.27 8.47 6.11
CA THR A 89 -4.69 8.46 7.53
C THR A 89 -3.48 8.32 8.46
N TYR A 90 -2.55 7.42 8.14
CA TYR A 90 -1.32 7.23 8.89
C TYR A 90 -0.47 8.51 8.97
N VAL A 91 -0.24 9.20 7.84
CA VAL A 91 0.59 10.41 7.78
C VAL A 91 -0.07 11.59 8.50
N LEU A 92 -1.39 11.71 8.42
CA LEU A 92 -2.11 12.84 8.98
C LEU A 92 -2.47 12.64 10.47
N THR A 93 -2.43 11.41 10.98
CA THR A 93 -2.72 11.11 12.39
C THR A 93 -1.45 11.24 13.23
N PRO A 94 -1.47 11.97 14.36
CA PRO A 94 -0.34 12.01 15.29
C PRO A 94 0.12 10.62 15.73
N THR A 95 1.43 10.44 15.94
CA THR A 95 2.04 9.15 16.33
C THR A 95 1.46 8.61 17.63
N GLU A 96 1.25 9.49 18.62
CA GLU A 96 0.67 9.16 19.94
C GLU A 96 -0.70 8.44 19.86
N ILE A 97 -1.49 8.73 18.81
CA ILE A 97 -2.83 8.15 18.61
C ILE A 97 -2.75 6.93 17.70
N SER A 98 -1.80 6.91 16.77
CA SER A 98 -1.74 5.90 15.72
C SER A 98 -1.00 4.64 16.13
N GLU A 99 -0.01 4.71 17.02
CA GLU A 99 0.71 3.54 17.58
C GLU A 99 -0.21 2.38 18.04
N PRO A 100 -1.24 2.62 18.88
CA PRO A 100 -2.16 1.55 19.29
C PRO A 100 -3.05 1.02 18.15
N LEU A 101 -3.18 1.74 17.03
CA LEU A 101 -3.96 1.33 15.85
C LEU A 101 -3.18 0.41 14.91
N TYR A 102 -1.85 0.46 14.95
CA TYR A 102 -1.00 -0.25 13.98
C TYR A 102 -1.28 -1.74 13.87
N PRO A 103 -1.49 -2.51 14.97
CA PRO A 103 -1.80 -3.94 14.85
C PRO A 103 -3.13 -4.21 14.14
N LEU A 104 -4.15 -3.38 14.40
CA LEU A 104 -5.46 -3.51 13.77
C LEU A 104 -5.36 -3.25 12.26
N TRP A 105 -4.78 -2.11 11.88
CA TRP A 105 -4.57 -1.77 10.48
C TRP A 105 -3.68 -2.76 9.77
N ALA A 106 -2.69 -3.32 10.46
CA ALA A 106 -1.82 -4.32 9.87
C ALA A 106 -2.59 -5.60 9.48
N VAL A 107 -3.49 -6.07 10.34
CA VAL A 107 -4.36 -7.22 10.05
C VAL A 107 -5.29 -6.92 8.87
N GLU A 108 -5.89 -5.73 8.83
CA GLU A 108 -6.78 -5.32 7.74
C GLU A 108 -6.04 -5.25 6.40
N LEU A 109 -4.88 -4.57 6.36
CA LEU A 109 -4.04 -4.45 5.18
C LEU A 109 -3.55 -5.82 4.69
N ALA A 110 -3.19 -6.72 5.61
CA ALA A 110 -2.79 -8.09 5.29
C ALA A 110 -3.96 -8.88 4.69
N LEU A 111 -5.17 -8.72 5.23
CA LEU A 111 -6.37 -9.36 4.71
C LEU A 111 -6.69 -8.87 3.29
N PHE A 112 -6.66 -7.57 3.04
CA PHE A 112 -6.82 -7.00 1.70
C PHE A 112 -5.77 -7.53 0.73
N GLY A 113 -4.50 -7.57 1.13
CA GLY A 113 -3.41 -8.09 0.31
C GLY A 113 -3.55 -9.59 0.00
N ALA A 114 -3.91 -10.40 0.99
CA ALA A 114 -4.13 -11.83 0.83
C ALA A 114 -5.30 -12.12 -0.13
N ILE A 115 -6.44 -11.44 0.07
CA ILE A 115 -7.60 -11.55 -0.82
C ILE A 115 -7.23 -11.13 -2.24
N ALA A 116 -6.46 -10.04 -2.39
CA ALA A 116 -6.01 -9.57 -3.69
C ALA A 116 -5.17 -10.61 -4.42
N VAL A 117 -4.16 -11.20 -3.77
CA VAL A 117 -3.34 -12.26 -4.35
C VAL A 117 -4.17 -13.49 -4.73
N MET A 118 -5.11 -13.90 -3.87
CA MET A 118 -5.99 -15.05 -4.13
C MET A 118 -6.88 -14.83 -5.35
N ILE A 119 -7.45 -13.64 -5.50
CA ILE A 119 -8.34 -13.29 -6.61
C ILE A 119 -7.55 -13.11 -7.90
N THR A 120 -6.46 -12.34 -7.85
CA THR A 120 -5.64 -12.01 -9.01
C THR A 120 -5.05 -13.24 -9.70
N LYS A 121 -4.75 -14.31 -8.95
CA LYS A 121 -4.32 -15.61 -9.52
C LYS A 121 -5.35 -16.26 -10.44
N ARG A 122 -6.64 -15.89 -10.35
CA ARG A 122 -7.72 -16.44 -11.18
C ARG A 122 -7.83 -15.75 -12.54
N TYR A 123 -7.16 -14.62 -12.73
CA TYR A 123 -7.23 -13.82 -13.95
C TYR A 123 -5.96 -13.97 -14.80
N GLN A 124 -6.14 -13.97 -16.12
CA GLN A 124 -5.03 -13.99 -17.09
C GLN A 124 -4.69 -12.59 -17.61
N GLN A 125 -5.53 -11.60 -17.30
CA GLN A 125 -5.37 -10.23 -17.75
C GLN A 125 -4.19 -9.55 -17.03
N PRO A 126 -3.18 -9.03 -17.76
CA PRO A 126 -1.99 -8.45 -17.15
C PRO A 126 -2.30 -7.29 -16.20
N HIS A 127 -3.23 -6.39 -16.54
CA HIS A 127 -3.56 -5.23 -15.68
C HIS A 127 -4.16 -5.63 -14.32
N ILE A 128 -4.95 -6.71 -14.26
CA ILE A 128 -5.47 -7.26 -13.00
C ILE A 128 -4.34 -7.93 -12.20
N GLN A 129 -3.41 -8.59 -12.90
CA GLN A 129 -2.20 -9.15 -12.30
C GLN A 129 -1.30 -8.08 -11.68
N VAL A 130 -0.95 -7.04 -12.44
CA VAL A 130 -0.15 -5.90 -11.94
C VAL A 130 -0.80 -5.32 -10.69
N SER A 131 -2.10 -5.01 -10.76
CA SER A 131 -2.80 -4.29 -9.70
C SER A 131 -2.92 -5.07 -8.41
N GLY A 132 -3.21 -6.37 -8.47
CA GLY A 132 -3.27 -7.20 -7.26
C GLY A 132 -1.92 -7.38 -6.58
N TRP A 133 -0.85 -7.59 -7.36
CA TRP A 133 0.50 -7.64 -6.81
C TRP A 133 0.95 -6.28 -6.27
N LEU A 134 0.59 -5.19 -6.94
CA LEU A 134 0.86 -3.83 -6.47
C LEU A 134 0.18 -3.58 -5.13
N LEU A 135 -1.12 -3.88 -5.03
CA LEU A 135 -1.89 -3.74 -3.79
C LEU A 135 -1.26 -4.54 -2.65
N ALA A 136 -0.95 -5.82 -2.88
CA ALA A 136 -0.35 -6.66 -1.85
C ALA A 136 1.00 -6.13 -1.37
N ASN A 137 1.86 -5.69 -2.29
CA ASN A 137 3.16 -5.12 -1.93
C ASN A 137 3.02 -3.76 -1.23
N ALA A 138 2.13 -2.88 -1.70
CA ALA A 138 1.91 -1.58 -1.08
C ALA A 138 1.35 -1.71 0.34
N ASN A 139 0.39 -2.62 0.55
CA ASN A 139 -0.14 -2.92 1.89
C ASN A 139 0.95 -3.48 2.80
N LEU A 140 1.74 -4.43 2.31
CA LEU A 140 2.83 -5.04 3.08
C LEU A 140 3.93 -4.02 3.41
N SER A 141 4.22 -3.08 2.50
CA SER A 141 5.07 -1.92 2.77
C SER A 141 4.53 -1.08 3.90
N LEU A 142 3.24 -0.77 3.87
CA LEU A 142 2.63 0.08 4.88
C LEU A 142 2.57 -0.61 6.25
N ILE A 143 2.28 -1.91 6.29
CA ILE A 143 2.36 -2.73 7.51
C ILE A 143 3.75 -2.64 8.14
N PHE A 144 4.78 -2.83 7.33
CA PHE A 144 6.16 -2.73 7.79
C PHE A 144 6.52 -1.32 8.24
N THR A 145 6.03 -0.28 7.56
CA THR A 145 6.24 1.10 8.00
C THR A 145 5.65 1.35 9.39
N MET A 146 4.50 0.75 9.69
CA MET A 146 3.82 0.93 10.97
C MET A 146 4.43 0.08 12.09
N LEU A 147 4.82 -1.16 11.80
CA LEU A 147 5.20 -2.15 12.83
C LEU A 147 6.71 -2.24 13.08
N LEU A 148 7.54 -1.72 12.19
CA LEU A 148 8.98 -1.87 12.28
C LEU A 148 9.66 -0.55 12.62
N GLU A 149 10.68 -0.64 13.47
CA GLU A 149 11.62 0.45 13.70
C GLU A 149 12.37 0.81 12.40
N ALA A 150 12.94 2.00 12.43
CA ALA A 150 13.28 2.77 11.25
C ALA A 150 14.25 2.05 10.29
N GLY A 151 15.28 1.36 10.79
CA GLY A 151 16.23 0.56 10.00
C GLY A 151 15.62 -0.75 9.48
N THR A 152 14.74 -1.38 10.25
CA THR A 152 14.07 -2.62 9.85
C THR A 152 13.06 -2.39 8.70
N LEU A 153 12.51 -1.18 8.58
CA LEU A 153 11.68 -0.77 7.44
C LEU A 153 12.43 -0.81 6.09
N THR A 154 13.74 -0.49 6.06
CA THR A 154 14.50 -0.48 4.80
C THR A 154 14.75 -1.91 4.31
N LEU A 155 14.96 -2.83 5.25
CA LEU A 155 15.11 -4.26 4.98
C LEU A 155 13.81 -4.83 4.39
N ALA A 156 12.69 -4.45 4.98
CA ALA A 156 11.33 -4.80 4.56
C ALA A 156 11.03 -4.37 3.11
N LEU A 157 11.34 -3.12 2.76
CA LEU A 157 11.22 -2.60 1.40
C LEU A 157 12.13 -3.34 0.41
N THR A 158 13.35 -3.67 0.83
CA THR A 158 14.29 -4.43 0.02
C THR A 158 13.76 -5.83 -0.26
N ALA A 159 13.20 -6.52 0.74
CA ALA A 159 12.58 -7.83 0.57
C ALA A 159 11.35 -7.79 -0.36
N GLN A 160 10.58 -6.69 -0.35
CA GLN A 160 9.47 -6.50 -1.28
C GLN A 160 9.93 -6.32 -2.72
N LEU A 161 11.00 -5.53 -2.93
CA LEU A 161 11.62 -5.40 -4.24
C LEU A 161 12.13 -6.75 -4.75
N VAL A 162 12.81 -7.52 -3.89
CA VAL A 162 13.28 -8.88 -4.21
C VAL A 162 12.10 -9.77 -4.61
N SER A 163 11.02 -9.73 -3.83
CA SER A 163 9.81 -10.51 -4.08
C SER A 163 9.16 -10.14 -5.41
N LEU A 164 9.03 -8.84 -5.69
CA LEU A 164 8.46 -8.34 -6.94
C LEU A 164 9.30 -8.76 -8.16
N ALA A 165 10.63 -8.65 -8.06
CA ALA A 165 11.55 -9.09 -9.11
C ALA A 165 11.49 -10.61 -9.33
N TYR A 166 11.43 -11.39 -8.24
CA TYR A 166 11.28 -12.84 -8.29
C TYR A 166 9.96 -13.27 -8.95
N TRP A 167 8.83 -12.68 -8.54
CA TRP A 167 7.52 -12.99 -9.10
C TRP A 167 7.40 -12.57 -10.57
N SER A 168 7.99 -11.45 -10.96
CA SER A 168 8.09 -11.02 -12.36
C SER A 168 8.81 -12.08 -13.22
N ARG A 169 9.95 -12.59 -12.75
CA ARG A 169 10.69 -13.68 -13.43
C ARG A 169 9.89 -14.99 -13.45
N ARG A 170 9.26 -15.36 -12.33
CA ARG A 170 8.55 -16.65 -12.19
C ARG A 170 7.29 -16.75 -13.04
N PHE A 171 6.52 -15.67 -13.17
CA PHE A 171 5.25 -15.66 -13.89
C PHE A 171 5.35 -15.21 -15.34
N LYS A 172 6.56 -15.01 -15.90
CA LYS A 172 6.78 -14.37 -17.22
C LYS A 172 6.00 -13.06 -17.38
N PHE A 173 5.78 -12.41 -16.25
CA PHE A 173 5.07 -11.16 -16.16
C PHE A 173 6.14 -10.08 -16.16
N SER A 174 6.27 -9.33 -17.24
CA SER A 174 7.09 -8.11 -17.22
C SER A 174 6.42 -7.11 -16.31
N ALA A 175 6.82 -7.09 -15.04
CA ALA A 175 6.53 -5.95 -14.20
C ALA A 175 7.07 -4.71 -14.94
N PRO A 176 6.32 -3.61 -15.01
CA PRO A 176 6.77 -2.44 -15.75
C PRO A 176 8.15 -2.00 -15.23
N ASN A 177 9.15 -1.89 -16.10
CA ASN A 177 10.52 -1.56 -15.69
C ASN A 177 10.58 -0.28 -14.85
N TRP A 178 9.69 0.68 -15.13
CA TRP A 178 9.56 1.91 -14.36
C TRP A 178 9.16 1.68 -12.90
N LEU A 179 8.36 0.64 -12.60
CA LEU A 179 7.90 0.33 -11.25
C LEU A 179 9.05 -0.23 -10.41
N ILE A 180 9.84 -1.14 -11.00
CA ILE A 180 11.05 -1.67 -10.38
C ILE A 180 12.04 -0.54 -10.12
N GLN A 181 12.27 0.32 -11.12
CA GLN A 181 13.14 1.49 -10.99
C GLN A 181 12.65 2.47 -9.93
N ALA A 182 11.35 2.75 -9.84
CA ALA A 182 10.79 3.67 -8.84
C ALA A 182 11.01 3.16 -7.41
N VAL A 183 10.72 1.87 -7.15
CA VAL A 183 10.96 1.25 -5.84
C VAL A 183 12.46 1.26 -5.49
N LEU A 184 13.31 1.01 -6.48
CA LEU A 184 14.77 1.11 -6.32
C LEU A 184 15.24 2.52 -5.98
N VAL A 185 14.72 3.53 -6.67
CA VAL A 185 15.06 4.92 -6.38
C VAL A 185 14.65 5.28 -4.95
N VAL A 186 13.48 4.85 -4.49
CA VAL A 186 13.03 5.08 -3.11
C VAL A 186 13.95 4.38 -2.10
N ILE A 187 14.33 3.12 -2.35
CA ILE A 187 15.24 2.37 -1.48
C ILE A 187 16.63 3.03 -1.44
N LEU A 188 17.18 3.40 -2.59
CA LEU A 188 18.48 4.05 -2.69
C LEU A 188 18.47 5.43 -2.05
N ALA A 189 17.43 6.24 -2.29
CA ALA A 189 17.27 7.53 -1.65
C ALA A 189 17.24 7.38 -0.14
N ARG A 190 16.46 6.41 0.37
CA ARG A 190 16.37 6.14 1.81
C ARG A 190 17.69 5.63 2.40
N LEU A 191 18.39 4.72 1.72
CA LEU A 191 19.71 4.23 2.13
C LEU A 191 20.77 5.34 2.13
N THR A 192 20.63 6.33 1.24
CA THR A 192 21.57 7.45 1.14
C THR A 192 21.32 8.49 2.22
N THR A 193 20.05 8.74 2.60
CA THR A 193 19.68 9.77 3.58
C THR A 193 19.65 9.27 5.02
N ALA A 194 19.30 8.00 5.25
CA ALA A 194 19.13 7.44 6.58
C ALA A 194 20.40 7.43 7.48
N PRO A 195 21.64 7.22 6.99
CA PRO A 195 22.84 7.30 7.83
C PRO A 195 23.06 8.69 8.43
N TRP A 196 22.46 9.74 7.85
CA TRP A 196 22.64 11.13 8.27
C TRP A 196 21.52 11.62 9.19
N LEU A 197 20.56 10.76 9.52
CA LEU A 197 19.43 11.07 10.40
C LEU A 197 19.73 10.54 11.80
N SER A 198 19.70 11.43 12.81
CA SER A 198 20.06 11.14 14.21
C SER A 198 19.41 9.87 14.84
N PRO A 199 18.18 9.45 14.49
CA PRO A 199 17.61 8.19 15.01
C PRO A 199 18.31 6.91 14.52
N TYR A 200 19.13 6.97 13.46
CA TYR A 200 19.62 5.79 12.74
C TYR A 200 21.11 5.49 12.93
N GLU A 201 21.85 6.35 13.63
CA GLU A 201 23.32 6.22 13.82
C GLU A 201 23.71 5.00 14.66
N SER A 202 22.84 4.54 15.57
CA SER A 202 23.14 3.45 16.51
C SER A 202 22.42 2.12 16.20
N GLU A 203 21.63 2.07 15.14
CA GLU A 203 20.83 0.88 14.82
C GLU A 203 21.71 -0.22 14.21
N THR A 204 21.61 -1.44 14.74
CA THR A 204 22.39 -2.59 14.26
C THR A 204 21.47 -3.77 14.00
N ILE A 205 21.71 -4.46 12.88
CA ILE A 205 21.03 -5.71 12.52
C ILE A 205 22.07 -6.82 12.61
N LEU A 206 21.84 -7.81 13.48
CA LEU A 206 22.77 -8.91 13.75
C LEU A 206 24.18 -8.44 14.18
N GLY A 207 24.27 -7.33 14.93
CA GLY A 207 25.53 -6.75 15.39
C GLY A 207 26.33 -6.02 14.30
N ILE A 208 25.78 -5.88 13.09
CA ILE A 208 26.38 -5.14 11.97
C ILE A 208 25.52 -3.90 11.71
N HIS A 209 26.15 -2.79 11.32
CA HIS A 209 25.41 -1.58 10.97
C HIS A 209 24.47 -1.87 9.79
N TRP A 210 23.19 -1.55 9.98
CA TRP A 210 22.08 -2.01 9.15
C TRP A 210 22.25 -1.69 7.64
N THR A 211 22.92 -0.59 7.32
CA THR A 211 23.21 -0.13 5.94
C THR A 211 24.04 -1.13 5.14
N LEU A 212 25.02 -1.78 5.77
CA LEU A 212 25.92 -2.75 5.11
C LEU A 212 25.21 -4.04 4.71
N VAL A 213 24.24 -4.48 5.51
CA VAL A 213 23.44 -5.68 5.22
C VAL A 213 22.55 -5.45 4.00
N ILE A 214 21.92 -4.27 3.93
CA ILE A 214 20.98 -3.95 2.85
C ILE A 214 21.70 -3.70 1.52
N TYR A 215 22.84 -3.01 1.54
CA TYR A 215 23.64 -2.77 0.33
C TYR A 215 24.02 -4.08 -0.38
N ARG A 216 24.42 -5.12 0.37
CA ARG A 216 24.78 -6.42 -0.19
C ARG A 216 23.59 -7.14 -0.84
N LEU A 217 22.41 -7.08 -0.20
CA LEU A 217 21.18 -7.65 -0.73
C LEU A 217 20.72 -6.95 -2.03
N ALA A 218 20.81 -5.62 -2.07
CA ALA A 218 20.43 -4.83 -3.25
C ALA A 218 21.39 -5.05 -4.43
N LEU A 219 22.71 -5.08 -4.19
CA LEU A 219 23.72 -5.32 -5.24
C LEU A 219 23.70 -6.74 -5.78
N GLY A 220 23.45 -7.74 -4.93
CA GLY A 220 23.34 -9.15 -5.36
C GLY A 220 22.17 -9.46 -6.30
N LEU A 221 21.20 -8.54 -6.42
CA LEU A 221 20.06 -8.66 -7.34
C LEU A 221 20.39 -8.23 -8.79
N TYR A 222 21.45 -7.44 -8.96
CA TYR A 222 21.90 -6.87 -10.23
C TYR A 222 23.06 -7.65 -10.88
N CYS A 223 23.62 -8.65 -10.19
CA CYS A 223 24.56 -9.62 -10.74
C CYS A 223 23.81 -10.91 -11.11
#